data_AF-A0A2E9UU91-F1
#
_entry.id   AF-A0A2E9UU91-F1
#
_cell.length_a   1.000
_cell.length_b   1.000
_cell.length_c   1.000
_cell.angle_alpha   90.00
_cell.angle_beta   90.00
_cell.angle_gamma   90.00
#
_symmetry.space_group_name_H-M   'P 1'
#
loop_
_entity.id
_entity.type
_entity.pdbx_description
1 polymer ?
#
loop_
_entity_poly.entity_id
_entity_poly.type
_entity_poly.pdbx_seq_one_letter_code
_entity_poly.pdbx_strand_id
1 'polypeptide(L)'
;MVKALGKEIDTLKLGSEITAVTLSVVNKQANVDIDIPSNRESSREAFFLYMQNRVTGFAKTWSRPAGNELLNYPESISALEEILNKKIATGNFKPPMAIGELNYGDINANEDEINLFLKALKVHGNRLKDALIKKPLPIMIVRAMKHKFYPNEDKYFSAVAEALAYEYKSTFLLD
;
A
#
# COMPACT_ATOMS: atom_id res chain seq x y z
N MET A 1 3.25 -17.96 -2.57
CA MET A 1 2.24 -18.13 -1.49
C MET A 1 2.26 -16.90 -0.61
N VAL A 2 1.14 -16.18 -0.51
CA VAL A 2 1.02 -15.01 0.38
C VAL A 2 0.71 -15.54 1.78
N LYS A 3 1.43 -15.04 2.79
CA LYS A 3 1.23 -15.42 4.20
C LYS A 3 0.91 -14.17 5.03
N ALA A 4 -0.15 -14.24 5.84
CA ALA A 4 -0.47 -13.24 6.84
C ALA A 4 -0.41 -13.89 8.23
N LEU A 5 0.35 -13.29 9.16
CA LEU A 5 0.57 -13.84 10.51
C LEU A 5 1.06 -15.31 10.51
N GLY A 6 1.81 -15.70 9.47
CA GLY A 6 2.33 -17.07 9.31
C GLY A 6 1.33 -18.10 8.78
N LYS A 7 0.08 -17.71 8.50
CA LYS A 7 -0.93 -18.56 7.88
C LYS A 7 -0.94 -18.39 6.37
N GLU A 8 -1.15 -19.49 5.65
CA GLU A 8 -1.34 -19.45 4.21
C GLU A 8 -2.67 -18.77 3.86
N ILE A 9 -2.62 -17.91 2.85
CA ILE A 9 -3.79 -17.27 2.29
C ILE A 9 -4.12 -17.96 0.97
N ASP A 10 -5.38 -18.37 0.83
CA ASP A 10 -5.95 -18.77 -0.46
C ASP A 10 -6.00 -17.54 -1.37
N THR A 11 -5.08 -17.49 -2.34
CA THR A 11 -4.92 -16.36 -3.26
C THR A 11 -6.08 -16.25 -4.25
N LEU A 12 -6.74 -17.37 -4.58
CA LEU A 12 -7.91 -17.35 -5.46
C LEU A 12 -9.10 -16.74 -4.74
N LYS A 13 -9.35 -17.19 -3.51
CA LYS A 13 -10.40 -16.60 -2.67
C LYS A 13 -10.12 -15.12 -2.42
N LEU A 14 -8.89 -14.75 -2.05
CA LEU A 14 -8.52 -13.35 -1.85
C LEU A 14 -8.78 -12.51 -3.12
N GLY A 15 -8.40 -13.00 -4.30
CA GLY A 15 -8.66 -12.32 -5.57
C GLY A 15 -10.14 -12.11 -5.86
N SER A 16 -10.98 -13.12 -5.57
CA SER A 16 -12.43 -12.99 -5.73
C SER A 16 -13.05 -11.96 -4.77
N GLU A 17 -12.58 -11.90 -3.52
CA GLU A 17 -13.07 -10.95 -2.52
C GLU A 17 -12.63 -9.52 -2.87
N ILE A 18 -11.38 -9.34 -3.32
CA ILE A 18 -10.87 -8.05 -3.83
C ILE A 18 -11.71 -7.56 -5.02
N THR A 19 -12.08 -8.47 -5.93
CA THR A 19 -12.97 -8.17 -7.05
C THR A 19 -14.33 -7.71 -6.53
N ALA A 20 -14.99 -8.54 -5.71
CA ALA A 20 -16.32 -8.25 -5.19
C ALA A 20 -16.38 -6.93 -4.41
N VAL A 21 -15.40 -6.65 -3.56
CA VAL A 21 -15.37 -5.40 -2.78
C VAL A 21 -15.12 -4.19 -3.67
N THR A 22 -14.26 -4.29 -4.69
CA THR A 22 -13.97 -3.19 -5.62
C THR A 22 -15.23 -2.81 -6.40
N LEU A 23 -15.94 -3.79 -6.95
CA LEU A 23 -17.22 -3.55 -7.63
C LEU A 23 -18.27 -2.95 -6.69
N SER A 24 -18.39 -3.49 -5.48
CA SER A 24 -19.36 -3.00 -4.47
C SER A 24 -19.10 -1.55 -4.08
N VAL A 25 -17.84 -1.17 -3.88
CA VAL A 25 -17.42 0.17 -3.49
C VAL A 25 -17.67 1.20 -4.59
N VAL A 26 -17.38 0.87 -5.85
CA VAL A 26 -17.68 1.76 -6.99
C VAL A 26 -19.18 1.93 -7.13
N ASN A 27 -19.96 0.85 -7.05
CA ASN A 27 -21.41 0.91 -7.11
C ASN A 27 -22.01 1.78 -5.99
N LYS A 28 -21.50 1.65 -4.76
CA LYS A 28 -21.94 2.49 -3.64
C LYS A 28 -21.64 3.97 -3.87
N GLN A 29 -20.46 4.31 -4.41
CA GLN A 29 -20.08 5.68 -4.73
C GLN A 29 -20.97 6.25 -5.85
N ALA A 30 -21.22 5.46 -6.90
CA ALA A 30 -22.13 5.85 -7.98
C ALA A 30 -23.54 6.12 -7.44
N ASN A 31 -24.08 5.26 -6.57
CA ASN A 31 -25.43 5.40 -6.03
C ASN A 31 -25.66 6.61 -5.11
N VAL A 32 -24.58 7.24 -4.63
CA VAL A 32 -24.65 8.49 -3.87
C VAL A 32 -24.12 9.69 -4.68
N ASP A 33 -24.07 9.54 -6.01
CA ASP A 33 -23.71 10.58 -6.97
C ASP A 33 -22.31 11.19 -6.77
N ILE A 34 -21.34 10.36 -6.35
CA ILE A 34 -19.92 10.74 -6.42
C ILE A 34 -19.47 10.72 -7.87
N ASP A 35 -19.14 11.91 -8.39
CA ASP A 35 -18.68 12.11 -9.77
C ASP A 35 -17.32 11.45 -10.07
N ILE A 36 -16.40 11.45 -9.10
CA ILE A 36 -15.01 10.97 -9.23
C ILE A 36 -14.74 9.91 -8.16
N PRO A 37 -15.15 8.65 -8.37
CA PRO A 37 -14.93 7.58 -7.39
C PRO A 37 -13.47 7.17 -7.29
N SER A 38 -13.15 6.44 -6.21
CA SER A 38 -11.86 5.75 -6.03
C SER A 38 -12.05 4.25 -5.84
N ASN A 39 -11.00 3.45 -6.07
CA ASN A 39 -11.00 2.02 -5.77
C ASN A 39 -10.90 1.71 -4.26
N ARG A 40 -10.78 2.77 -3.44
CA ARG A 40 -10.61 2.71 -1.97
C ARG A 40 -9.44 1.85 -1.50
N GLU A 41 -8.46 1.61 -2.38
CA GLU A 41 -7.24 0.84 -2.08
C GLU A 41 -7.54 -0.60 -1.60
N SER A 42 -8.70 -1.16 -1.95
CA SER A 42 -9.24 -2.39 -1.34
C SER A 42 -8.40 -3.66 -1.60
N SER A 43 -7.52 -3.62 -2.60
CA SER A 43 -6.57 -4.70 -2.92
C SER A 43 -5.26 -4.62 -2.13
N ARG A 44 -5.06 -3.56 -1.33
CA ARG A 44 -3.78 -3.28 -0.66
C ARG A 44 -3.87 -3.57 0.83
N GLU A 45 -2.83 -4.18 1.36
CA GLU A 45 -2.69 -4.50 2.78
C GLU A 45 -2.56 -3.26 3.68
N ALA A 46 -1.93 -2.20 3.17
CA ALA A 46 -1.86 -0.87 3.76
C ALA A 46 -1.41 0.14 2.70
N PHE A 47 -1.63 1.43 2.97
CA PHE A 47 -1.44 2.49 1.97
C PHE A 47 -0.05 2.52 1.33
N PHE A 48 1.02 2.25 2.08
CA PHE A 48 2.39 2.29 1.56
C PHE A 48 3.13 0.95 1.70
N LEU A 49 2.74 0.07 2.62
CA LEU A 49 3.46 -1.19 2.84
C LEU A 49 3.38 -2.14 1.65
N TYR A 50 2.31 -2.07 0.86
CA TYR A 50 2.17 -2.90 -0.34
C TYR A 50 3.35 -2.72 -1.32
N MET A 51 4.06 -1.59 -1.25
CA MET A 51 5.27 -1.34 -2.06
C MET A 51 6.36 -2.38 -1.80
N GLN A 52 6.41 -3.01 -0.62
CA GLN A 52 7.36 -4.09 -0.34
C GLN A 52 7.15 -5.32 -1.23
N ASN A 53 5.93 -5.49 -1.77
CA ASN A 53 5.58 -6.59 -2.65
C ASN A 53 5.81 -6.22 -4.13
N ARG A 54 5.83 -4.92 -4.46
CA ARG A 54 5.98 -4.43 -5.84
C ARG A 54 7.38 -3.95 -6.17
N VAL A 55 8.16 -3.54 -5.16
CA VAL A 55 9.53 -3.04 -5.31
C VAL A 55 10.48 -3.99 -4.59
N THR A 56 11.44 -4.51 -5.35
CA THR A 56 12.52 -5.36 -4.85
C THR A 56 13.50 -4.57 -3.97
N GLY A 57 14.35 -5.26 -3.21
CA GLY A 57 15.37 -4.63 -2.36
C GLY A 57 14.88 -4.26 -0.95
N PHE A 58 13.56 -4.25 -0.71
CA PHE A 58 12.99 -4.17 0.62
C PHE A 58 13.04 -5.52 1.35
N ALA A 59 13.69 -5.56 2.50
CA ALA A 59 13.74 -6.71 3.40
C ALA A 59 14.31 -6.30 4.77
N LYS A 60 14.22 -7.22 5.76
CA LYS A 60 14.48 -6.96 7.19
C LYS A 60 13.58 -5.85 7.74
N THR A 61 13.17 -5.97 8.99
CA THR A 61 12.29 -4.98 9.61
C THR A 61 13.04 -4.11 10.61
N TRP A 62 12.50 -2.93 10.91
CA TRP A 62 12.95 -2.08 12.01
C TRP A 62 11.78 -1.75 12.93
N SER A 63 12.05 -1.50 14.21
CA SER A 63 11.00 -1.15 15.16
C SER A 63 10.82 0.37 15.20
N ARG A 64 9.60 0.82 14.88
CA ARG A 64 9.25 2.23 15.04
C ARG A 64 9.17 2.56 16.53
N PRO A 65 9.88 3.60 17.02
CA PRO A 65 9.74 4.03 18.40
C PRO A 65 8.34 4.58 18.65
N ALA A 66 7.87 4.49 19.90
CA ALA A 66 6.70 5.23 20.34
C ALA A 66 6.89 6.74 20.07
N GLY A 67 5.82 7.42 19.70
CA GLY A 67 5.89 8.87 19.51
C GLY A 67 6.15 9.57 20.85
N ASN A 68 6.90 10.67 20.80
CA ASN A 68 7.30 11.41 22.01
C ASN A 68 6.09 11.94 22.79
N GLU A 69 4.93 12.11 22.15
CA GLU A 69 3.67 12.47 22.79
C GLU A 69 3.23 11.47 23.85
N LEU A 70 3.58 10.19 23.69
CA LEU A 70 3.22 9.13 24.63
C LEU A 70 4.06 9.14 25.90
N LEU A 71 5.15 9.91 25.95
CA LEU A 71 6.00 10.01 27.16
C LEU A 71 5.23 10.56 28.37
N ASN A 72 4.20 11.37 28.13
CA ASN A 72 3.32 11.91 29.17
C ASN A 72 2.17 10.97 29.55
N TYR A 73 2.04 9.82 28.89
CA TYR A 73 0.94 8.86 29.06
C TYR A 73 1.47 7.43 29.20
N PRO A 74 2.11 7.07 30.35
CA PRO A 74 2.73 5.77 30.54
C PRO A 74 1.80 4.58 30.32
N GLU A 75 0.51 4.72 30.65
CA GLU A 75 -0.52 3.71 30.41
C GLU A 75 -0.72 3.42 28.92
N SER A 76 -0.58 4.45 28.07
CA SER A 76 -0.67 4.31 26.62
C SER A 76 0.57 3.61 26.04
N ILE A 77 1.75 3.85 26.64
CA ILE A 77 2.97 3.11 26.29
C ILE A 77 2.81 1.63 26.64
N SER A 78 2.37 1.30 27.85
CA SER A 78 2.16 -0.09 28.27
C SER A 78 1.13 -0.81 27.39
N ALA A 79 0.02 -0.15 27.05
CA ALA A 79 -0.98 -0.71 26.14
C ALA A 79 -0.40 -0.95 24.73
N LEU A 80 0.42 -0.01 24.22
CA LEU A 80 1.10 -0.17 22.94
C LEU A 80 2.08 -1.36 22.98
N GLU A 81 2.90 -1.48 24.01
CA GLU A 81 3.82 -2.61 24.19
C GLU A 81 3.09 -3.95 24.24
N GLU A 82 1.95 -4.02 24.93
CA GLU A 82 1.12 -5.21 24.98
C GLU A 82 0.59 -5.60 23.59
N ILE A 83 0.11 -4.63 22.80
CA ILE A 83 -0.33 -4.85 21.41
C ILE A 83 0.83 -5.34 20.53
N LEU A 84 2.01 -4.73 20.68
CA LEU A 84 3.23 -5.09 19.95
C LEU A 84 3.72 -6.51 20.28
N ASN A 85 3.62 -6.92 21.53
CA ASN A 85 4.06 -8.23 22.02
C ASN A 85 3.08 -9.35 21.63
N LYS A 86 1.78 -9.07 21.52
CA LYS A 86 0.76 -10.06 21.15
C LYS A 86 0.79 -10.49 19.67
N LYS A 87 1.75 -10.01 18.85
CA LYS A 87 1.80 -10.23 17.38
C LYS A 87 0.51 -9.80 16.64
N ILE A 88 -0.33 -8.98 17.28
CA ILE A 88 -1.50 -8.32 16.67
C ILE A 88 -1.06 -7.04 15.94
N ALA A 89 0.17 -6.59 16.19
CA ALA A 89 0.74 -5.41 15.57
C ALA A 89 0.72 -5.49 14.04
N THR A 90 0.11 -4.48 13.43
CA THR A 90 0.15 -4.26 11.99
C THR A 90 1.61 -4.12 11.53
N GLY A 91 1.90 -4.49 10.28
CA GLY A 91 3.23 -4.35 9.69
C GLY A 91 3.81 -2.93 9.77
N ASN A 92 2.98 -1.93 10.08
CA ASN A 92 3.37 -0.53 10.23
C ASN A 92 4.33 -0.26 11.40
N PHE A 93 4.35 -1.11 12.43
CA PHE A 93 5.28 -0.97 13.57
C PHE A 93 6.62 -1.66 13.34
N LYS A 94 6.64 -2.65 12.44
CA LYS A 94 7.84 -3.35 11.99
C LYS A 94 7.98 -3.31 10.47
N PRO A 95 8.02 -2.10 9.85
CA PRO A 95 8.07 -1.99 8.41
C PRO A 95 9.43 -2.48 7.87
N PRO A 96 9.50 -2.90 6.60
CA PRO A 96 10.74 -3.35 5.99
C PRO A 96 11.72 -2.19 5.76
N MET A 97 12.97 -2.53 5.45
CA MET A 97 14.02 -1.56 5.09
C MET A 97 14.58 -1.84 3.70
N ALA A 98 15.07 -0.81 3.01
CA ALA A 98 15.87 -0.99 1.81
C ALA A 98 17.27 -1.51 2.18
N ILE A 99 17.52 -2.79 1.88
CA ILE A 99 18.80 -3.47 2.13
C ILE A 99 19.55 -3.85 0.85
N GLY A 100 18.95 -3.54 -0.30
CA GLY A 100 19.53 -3.67 -1.63
C GLY A 100 19.03 -2.54 -2.53
N GLU A 101 19.44 -2.60 -3.79
CA GLU A 101 18.96 -1.70 -4.83
C GLU A 101 17.44 -1.84 -4.99
N LEU A 102 16.75 -0.71 -5.13
CA LEU A 102 15.31 -0.67 -5.31
C LEU A 102 14.98 -0.68 -6.79
N ASN A 103 14.35 -1.76 -7.24
CA ASN A 103 13.83 -1.87 -8.59
C ASN A 103 12.36 -2.25 -8.54
N TYR A 104 11.56 -1.60 -9.40
CA TYR A 104 10.16 -1.96 -9.56
C TYR A 104 10.05 -3.34 -10.21
N GLY A 105 9.55 -4.32 -9.45
CA GLY A 105 9.60 -5.74 -9.82
C GLY A 105 8.27 -6.31 -10.30
N ASP A 106 7.15 -5.92 -9.68
CA ASP A 106 5.83 -6.48 -10.02
C ASP A 106 4.99 -5.48 -10.83
N ILE A 107 5.17 -5.55 -12.14
CA ILE A 107 4.41 -4.79 -13.13
C ILE A 107 2.93 -5.19 -13.11
N ASN A 108 2.66 -6.50 -13.06
CA ASN A 108 1.32 -7.06 -13.19
C ASN A 108 0.40 -6.63 -12.04
N ALA A 109 0.89 -6.62 -10.80
CA ALA A 109 0.05 -6.27 -9.65
C ALA A 109 -0.52 -4.84 -9.69
N ASN A 110 0.18 -3.90 -10.33
CA ASN A 110 -0.34 -2.54 -10.52
C ASN A 110 -1.34 -2.48 -11.68
N GLU A 111 -1.00 -3.09 -12.80
CA GLU A 111 -1.88 -3.15 -13.97
C GLU A 111 -3.19 -3.88 -13.65
N ASP A 112 -3.13 -4.99 -12.91
CA ASP A 112 -4.30 -5.76 -12.46
C ASP A 112 -5.21 -4.91 -11.56
N GLU A 113 -4.64 -4.13 -10.63
CA GLU A 113 -5.41 -3.22 -9.79
C GLU A 113 -6.13 -2.16 -10.62
N ILE A 114 -5.44 -1.54 -11.57
CA ILE A 114 -6.03 -0.50 -12.42
C ILE A 114 -7.08 -1.11 -13.35
N ASN A 115 -6.79 -2.25 -13.99
CA ASN A 115 -7.71 -2.95 -14.87
C ASN A 115 -8.99 -3.40 -14.16
N LEU A 116 -8.88 -3.89 -12.92
CA LEU A 116 -10.05 -4.22 -12.11
C LEU A 116 -10.88 -2.98 -11.81
N PHE A 117 -10.23 -1.86 -11.47
CA PHE A 117 -10.94 -0.61 -11.21
C PHE A 117 -11.64 -0.09 -12.47
N LEU A 118 -10.97 -0.08 -13.62
CA LEU A 118 -11.56 0.27 -14.91
C LEU A 118 -12.77 -0.60 -15.27
N LYS A 119 -12.70 -1.91 -15.01
CA LYS A 119 -13.85 -2.82 -15.19
C LYS A 119 -15.03 -2.41 -14.30
N ALA A 120 -14.78 -2.06 -13.04
CA ALA A 120 -15.82 -1.60 -12.13
C ALA A 120 -16.44 -0.26 -12.57
N LEU A 121 -15.63 0.67 -13.08
CA LEU A 121 -16.10 1.96 -13.60
C LEU A 121 -17.00 1.79 -14.84
N LYS A 122 -16.62 0.90 -15.77
CA LYS A 122 -17.36 0.64 -17.03
C LYS A 122 -18.80 0.20 -16.81
N VAL A 123 -19.12 -0.45 -15.67
CA VAL A 123 -20.50 -0.84 -15.32
C VAL A 123 -21.45 0.36 -15.22
N HIS A 124 -20.92 1.54 -14.90
CA HIS A 124 -21.70 2.76 -14.70
C HIS A 124 -21.74 3.69 -15.93
N GLY A 125 -21.12 3.28 -17.04
CA GLY A 125 -21.08 4.07 -18.29
C GLY A 125 -20.61 5.52 -18.05
N ASN A 126 -21.33 6.47 -18.62
CA ASN A 126 -20.99 7.90 -18.55
C ASN A 126 -21.50 8.61 -17.28
N ARG A 127 -22.01 7.88 -16.28
CA ARG A 127 -22.49 8.48 -15.03
C ARG A 127 -21.34 9.05 -14.20
N LEU A 128 -20.14 8.49 -14.34
CA LEU A 128 -18.93 8.91 -13.65
C LEU A 128 -18.14 9.83 -14.56
N LYS A 129 -17.62 10.94 -14.02
CA LYS A 129 -16.91 11.96 -14.80
C LYS A 129 -15.43 11.66 -14.95
N ASP A 130 -14.85 11.03 -13.94
CA ASP A 130 -13.42 10.68 -13.88
C ASP A 130 -13.22 9.62 -12.78
N ALA A 131 -11.99 9.22 -12.50
CA ALA A 131 -11.66 8.31 -11.41
C ALA A 131 -10.33 8.65 -10.75
N LEU A 132 -10.24 8.39 -9.44
CA LEU A 132 -9.02 8.61 -8.65
C LEU A 132 -8.45 7.29 -8.14
N ILE A 133 -7.21 6.97 -8.54
CA ILE A 133 -6.39 5.96 -7.86
C ILE A 133 -5.33 6.64 -7.02
N LYS A 134 -5.29 6.32 -5.73
CA LYS A 134 -4.31 6.91 -4.81
C LYS A 134 -2.99 6.15 -4.91
N LYS A 135 -1.87 6.88 -4.90
CA LYS A 135 -0.51 6.35 -4.88
C LYS A 135 0.27 7.01 -3.74
N PRO A 136 1.16 6.29 -3.04
CA PRO A 136 1.95 6.86 -1.95
C PRO A 136 2.99 7.84 -2.51
N LEU A 137 3.21 8.94 -1.79
CA LEU A 137 4.31 9.86 -2.12
C LEU A 137 5.67 9.23 -1.76
N PRO A 138 6.74 9.50 -2.53
CA PRO A 138 8.09 9.01 -2.20
C PRO A 138 8.52 9.32 -0.77
N ILE A 139 8.22 10.52 -0.27
CA ILE A 139 8.56 10.92 1.10
C ILE A 139 7.88 10.06 2.17
N MET A 140 6.68 9.53 1.91
CA MET A 140 5.99 8.64 2.85
C MET A 140 6.73 7.31 2.97
N ILE A 141 7.21 6.77 1.86
CA ILE A 141 8.03 5.56 1.82
C ILE A 141 9.34 5.79 2.58
N VAL A 142 10.07 6.86 2.29
CA VAL A 142 11.35 7.15 2.95
C VAL A 142 11.19 7.35 4.47
N ARG A 143 10.09 7.97 4.90
CA ARG A 143 9.80 8.21 6.32
C ARG A 143 9.36 6.94 7.05
N ALA A 144 8.79 5.97 6.35
CA ALA A 144 8.26 4.74 6.95
C ALA A 144 9.15 3.51 6.80
N MET A 145 9.70 3.28 5.62
CA MET A 145 10.60 2.19 5.28
C MET A 145 11.99 2.79 5.22
N LYS A 146 12.88 2.46 6.16
CA LYS A 146 14.23 3.04 6.26
C LYS A 146 15.20 2.38 5.29
N HIS A 147 16.43 2.87 5.17
CA HIS A 147 17.47 2.23 4.37
C HIS A 147 18.70 1.86 5.19
N LYS A 148 19.40 0.80 4.75
CA LYS A 148 20.75 0.43 5.17
C LYS A 148 21.71 0.19 3.99
N PHE A 149 21.23 0.39 2.76
CA PHE A 149 21.99 0.15 1.53
C PHE A 149 22.58 1.44 0.93
N TYR A 150 21.76 2.49 0.82
CA TYR A 150 22.19 3.75 0.19
C TYR A 150 23.15 4.56 1.06
N PRO A 151 24.06 5.34 0.45
CA PRO A 151 25.08 6.10 1.17
C PRO A 151 24.51 7.27 2.00
N ASN A 152 23.35 7.80 1.62
CA ASN A 152 22.66 8.89 2.32
C ASN A 152 21.16 8.90 1.99
N GLU A 153 20.40 9.73 2.72
CA GLU A 153 18.95 9.85 2.55
C GLU A 153 18.55 10.37 1.16
N ASP A 154 19.34 11.27 0.56
CA ASP A 154 19.04 11.81 -0.78
C ASP A 154 19.08 10.72 -1.85
N LYS A 155 20.13 9.88 -1.84
CA LYS A 155 20.25 8.76 -2.77
C LYS A 155 19.14 7.73 -2.56
N TYR A 156 18.75 7.50 -1.30
CA TYR A 156 17.61 6.65 -1.01
C TYR A 156 16.30 7.25 -1.53
N PHE A 157 16.07 8.54 -1.30
CA PHE A 157 14.88 9.24 -1.79
C PHE A 157 14.79 9.21 -3.31
N SER A 158 15.89 9.45 -4.02
CA SER A 158 15.94 9.35 -5.49
C SER A 158 15.57 7.94 -5.96
N ALA A 159 16.14 6.89 -5.35
CA ALA A 159 15.84 5.51 -5.74
C ALA A 159 14.38 5.13 -5.48
N VAL A 160 13.80 5.59 -4.35
CA VAL A 160 12.37 5.41 -4.07
C VAL A 160 11.53 6.15 -5.12
N ALA A 161 11.85 7.40 -5.44
CA ALA A 161 11.10 8.19 -6.42
C ALA A 161 11.15 7.55 -7.81
N GLU A 162 12.30 7.02 -8.22
CA GLU A 162 12.47 6.31 -9.49
C GLU A 162 11.63 5.02 -9.53
N ALA A 163 11.68 4.21 -8.47
CA ALA A 163 10.85 3.01 -8.38
C ALA A 163 9.34 3.35 -8.42
N LEU A 164 8.92 4.40 -7.72
CA LEU A 164 7.52 4.86 -7.72
C LEU A 164 7.11 5.49 -9.05
N ALA A 165 8.03 6.01 -9.86
CA ALA A 165 7.67 6.63 -11.14
C ALA A 165 6.87 5.68 -12.04
N TYR A 166 7.14 4.37 -11.95
CA TYR A 166 6.36 3.35 -12.66
C TYR A 166 4.90 3.32 -12.21
N GLU A 167 4.64 3.28 -10.89
CA GLU A 167 3.29 3.29 -10.31
C GLU A 167 2.43 4.45 -10.81
N TYR A 168 3.04 5.63 -10.91
CA TYR A 168 2.38 6.83 -11.41
C TYR A 168 2.15 6.75 -12.92
N LYS A 169 3.17 6.38 -13.70
CA LYS A 169 3.09 6.31 -15.16
C LYS A 169 2.02 5.34 -15.65
N SER A 170 1.89 4.16 -15.04
CA SER A 170 0.86 3.17 -15.44
C SER A 170 -0.57 3.69 -15.33
N THR A 171 -0.81 4.72 -14.49
CA THR A 171 -2.15 5.33 -14.36
C THR A 171 -2.54 6.11 -15.63
N PHE A 172 -1.56 6.61 -16.38
CA PHE A 172 -1.78 7.37 -17.63
C PHE A 172 -1.71 6.51 -18.90
N LEU A 173 -1.29 5.25 -18.80
CA LEU A 173 -1.10 4.36 -19.96
C LEU A 173 -2.36 3.55 -20.32
N LEU A 174 -3.46 3.78 -19.62
CA LEU A 174 -4.70 3.01 -19.76
C LEU A 174 -5.88 3.84 -20.31
N ASP A 175 -5.57 5.03 -20.83
CA ASP A 175 -6.46 5.86 -21.66
C ASP A 175 -6.38 5.44 -23.14
#